data_AF-K8PKB1-F1
#
_entry.id   AF-K8PKB1-F1
#
_cell.length_a   1.000
_cell.length_b   1.000
_cell.length_c   1.000
_cell.angle_alpha   90.00
_cell.angle_beta   90.00
_cell.angle_gamma   90.00
#
_symmetry.space_group_name_H-M   'P 1'
#
loop_
_entity.id
_entity.type
_entity.pdbx_description
1 polymer ?
#
loop_
_entity_poly.entity_id
_entity_poly.type
_entity_poly.pdbx_seq_one_letter_code
_entity_poly.pdbx_strand_id
1 'polypeptide(L)'
;MFGAVRRRGAEEAGAVFVKIALMNGTAMLFVPAPQTAYDDSHPMERAFIQSPPQAVDEQVIEARLAKEIGFDPDVWIVEVEDKEGRHFLDIAKT
;
A
#
# COMPACT_ATOMS: atom_id res chain seq x y z
N MET A 1 14.36 -8.29 -6.31
CA MET A 1 12.98 -8.05 -5.84
C MET A 1 12.54 -9.26 -5.05
N PHE A 2 12.05 -9.06 -3.83
CA PHE A 2 11.43 -10.08 -2.99
C PHE A 2 10.09 -9.54 -2.49
N GLY A 3 9.08 -10.40 -2.30
CA GLY A 3 7.77 -9.98 -1.82
C GLY A 3 7.21 -11.00 -0.83
N ALA A 4 6.60 -10.51 0.26
CA ALA A 4 5.98 -11.33 1.28
C ALA A 4 4.69 -10.70 1.80
N VAL A 5 3.72 -11.56 2.16
CA VAL A 5 2.54 -11.14 2.91
C VAL A 5 2.94 -11.03 4.38
N ARG A 6 3.05 -9.80 4.88
CA ARG A 6 3.40 -9.52 6.27
C ARG A 6 2.19 -9.64 7.20
N ARG A 7 1.01 -9.30 6.70
CA ARG A 7 -0.26 -9.47 7.43
C ARG A 7 -1.35 -9.95 6.49
N ARG A 8 -2.08 -10.98 6.93
CA ARG A 8 -3.31 -11.47 6.29
C ARG A 8 -4.51 -10.84 6.99
N GLY A 9 -5.35 -10.18 6.20
CA GLY A 9 -6.62 -9.61 6.62
C GLY A 9 -7.80 -10.47 6.19
N ALA A 10 -9.00 -9.88 6.13
CA ALA A 10 -10.19 -10.56 5.62
C ALA A 10 -10.11 -10.76 4.09
N GLU A 11 -10.42 -11.96 3.60
CA GLU A 11 -10.25 -12.33 2.18
C GLU A 11 -11.19 -11.55 1.23
N GLU A 12 -12.40 -11.24 1.68
CA GLU A 12 -13.45 -10.65 0.84
C GLU A 12 -13.40 -9.11 0.80
N ALA A 13 -13.00 -8.46 1.90
CA ALA A 13 -13.25 -7.02 2.10
C ALA A 13 -12.06 -6.21 2.65
N GLY A 14 -10.96 -6.85 3.06
CA GLY A 14 -9.85 -6.14 3.70
C GLY A 14 -9.20 -5.09 2.79
N ALA A 15 -8.87 -3.92 3.35
CA ALA A 15 -8.02 -2.95 2.66
C ALA A 15 -6.61 -3.51 2.48
N VAL A 16 -6.00 -3.31 1.31
CA VAL A 16 -4.65 -3.80 1.00
C VAL A 16 -3.67 -2.64 1.03
N PHE A 17 -2.62 -2.77 1.82
CA PHE A 17 -1.50 -1.83 1.88
C PHE A 17 -0.26 -2.51 1.31
N VAL A 18 0.49 -1.80 0.48
CA VAL A 18 1.73 -2.32 -0.13
C VAL A 18 2.90 -1.41 0.21
N LYS A 19 3.84 -1.92 1.02
CA LYS A 19 5.10 -1.24 1.35
C LYS A 19 6.19 -1.72 0.40
N ILE A 20 6.93 -0.78 -0.19
CA ILE A 20 8.16 -1.07 -0.95
C ILE A 20 9.36 -0.53 -0.17
N ALA A 21 10.18 -1.40 0.41
CA ALA A 21 11.42 -1.04 1.07
C ALA A 21 12.54 -0.84 0.02
N LEU A 22 13.12 0.36 -0.02
CA LEU A 22 14.12 0.75 -1.03
C LEU A 22 15.55 0.35 -0.63
N MET A 23 15.73 -0.37 0.48
CA MET A 23 17.01 -0.87 1.00
C MET A 23 18.03 0.24 1.31
N ASN A 24 17.56 1.47 1.50
CA ASN A 24 18.37 2.63 1.86
C ASN A 24 17.82 3.33 3.14
N GLY A 25 16.96 2.64 3.90
CA GLY A 25 16.28 3.18 5.09
C GLY A 25 14.98 3.95 4.78
N THR A 26 14.61 4.06 3.50
CA THR A 26 13.34 4.67 3.07
C THR A 26 12.42 3.64 2.41
N ALA A 27 11.12 3.93 2.42
CA ALA A 27 10.10 3.13 1.77
C ALA A 27 9.04 3.99 1.09
N MET A 28 8.39 3.37 0.11
CA MET A 28 7.15 3.86 -0.49
C MET A 28 5.98 3.07 0.10
N LEU A 29 4.84 3.74 0.28
CA LEU A 29 3.60 3.09 0.70
C LEU A 29 2.52 3.37 -0.33
N PHE A 30 1.88 2.30 -0.78
CA PHE A 30 0.70 2.35 -1.61
C PHE A 30 -0.50 1.90 -0.79
N VAL A 31 -1.59 2.66 -0.92
CA VAL A 31 -2.85 2.46 -0.21
C VAL A 31 -3.99 2.36 -1.22
N PRO A 32 -5.14 1.76 -0.86
CA PRO A 32 -6.29 1.76 -1.75
C PRO A 32 -6.68 3.20 -2.11
N ALA A 33 -6.96 3.44 -3.38
CA ALA A 33 -7.46 4.74 -3.82
C ALA A 33 -8.83 5.00 -3.14
N PRO A 34 -9.09 6.24 -2.67
CA PRO A 34 -10.40 6.62 -2.15
C PRO A 34 -11.48 6.34 -3.18
N GLN A 35 -12.70 6.03 -2.72
CA GLN A 35 -13.83 5.83 -3.65
C GLN A 35 -14.06 7.04 -4.58
N THR A 36 -13.75 8.25 -4.12
CA THR A 36 -13.87 9.49 -4.90
C THR A 36 -12.87 9.63 -6.05
N ALA A 37 -11.85 8.75 -6.11
CA ALA A 37 -10.88 8.72 -7.22
C ALA A 37 -11.35 7.85 -8.40
N TYR A 38 -12.48 7.15 -8.26
CA TYR A 38 -13.10 6.44 -9.35
C TYR A 38 -14.11 7.35 -10.05
N ASP A 39 -14.03 7.43 -11.38
CA ASP A 39 -15.13 7.92 -12.23
C ASP A 39 -16.34 6.95 -12.12
N ASP A 40 -17.55 7.39 -12.50
CA ASP A 40 -18.81 6.62 -12.44
C ASP A 40 -18.74 5.27 -13.18
N SER A 41 -17.68 5.07 -13.94
CA SER A 41 -17.28 3.85 -14.63
C SER A 41 -16.74 2.75 -13.71
N HIS A 42 -17.32 2.54 -12.51
CA HIS A 42 -17.13 1.39 -11.60
C HIS A 42 -15.99 0.43 -12.00
N PRO A 43 -14.71 0.82 -11.90
CA PRO A 43 -13.66 -0.11 -12.26
C PRO A 43 -13.73 -1.22 -11.21
N MET A 44 -13.97 -2.43 -11.70
CA MET A 44 -13.99 -3.65 -10.88
C MET A 44 -12.63 -3.88 -10.20
N GLU A 45 -11.59 -3.21 -10.69
CA GLU A 45 -10.21 -3.28 -10.22
C GLU A 45 -9.94 -2.20 -9.18
N ARG A 46 -9.47 -2.61 -8.00
CA ARG A 46 -9.04 -1.70 -6.93
C ARG A 46 -7.74 -1.00 -7.35
N ALA A 47 -7.80 0.30 -7.58
CA ALA A 47 -6.62 1.11 -7.87
C ALA A 47 -5.88 1.50 -6.59
N PHE A 48 -4.58 1.77 -6.71
CA PHE A 48 -3.75 2.23 -5.60
C PHE A 48 -3.28 3.67 -5.82
N ILE A 49 -2.99 4.37 -4.72
CA ILE A 49 -2.24 5.64 -4.74
C ILE A 49 -1.03 5.54 -3.83
N GLN A 50 0.03 6.26 -4.19
CA GLN A 50 1.17 6.41 -3.29
C GLN A 50 0.86 7.45 -2.21
N SER A 51 1.02 7.07 -0.96
CA SER A 51 0.77 7.96 0.17
C SER A 51 1.73 7.60 1.31
N PRO A 52 2.70 8.47 1.66
CA PRO A 52 2.95 9.82 1.14
C PRO A 52 3.35 9.86 -0.35
N PRO A 53 3.27 11.02 -1.04
CA PRO A 53 3.51 11.12 -2.48
C PRO A 53 4.98 10.93 -2.90
N GLN A 54 5.88 10.69 -1.95
CA GLN A 54 7.27 10.31 -2.17
C GLN A 54 7.71 9.24 -1.18
N ALA A 55 8.88 8.64 -1.42
CA ALA A 55 9.52 7.79 -0.44
C ALA A 55 9.87 8.60 0.83
N VAL A 56 9.68 7.98 1.98
CA VAL A 56 9.97 8.55 3.31
C VAL A 56 10.67 7.51 4.17
N ASP A 57 11.17 7.90 5.34
CA ASP A 57 11.78 6.97 6.28
C ASP A 57 10.85 5.80 6.59
N GLU A 58 11.41 4.59 6.65
CA GLU A 58 10.62 3.37 6.89
C GLU A 58 9.80 3.47 8.18
N GLN A 59 10.36 4.07 9.23
CA GLN A 59 9.66 4.25 10.51
C GLN A 59 8.37 5.06 10.38
N VAL A 60 8.30 6.02 9.46
CA VAL A 60 7.09 6.80 9.20
C VAL A 60 6.01 5.92 8.58
N ILE A 61 6.39 5.04 7.64
CA ILE A 61 5.48 4.06 7.03
C ILE A 61 5.00 3.05 8.07
N GLU A 62 5.90 2.51 8.89
CA GLU A 62 5.57 1.55 9.95
C GLU A 62 4.60 2.15 10.99
N ALA A 63 4.85 3.38 11.42
CA ALA A 63 3.97 4.07 12.36
C ALA A 63 2.57 4.31 11.78
N ARG A 64 2.48 4.56 10.47
CA ARG A 64 1.18 4.66 9.79
C ARG A 64 0.49 3.30 9.73
N LEU A 65 1.16 2.26 9.26
CA LEU A 65 0.58 0.90 9.19
C LEU A 65 0.08 0.42 10.55
N ALA A 66 0.80 0.71 11.64
CA ALA A 66 0.37 0.39 12.99
C ALA A 66 -0.96 1.08 13.37
N LYS A 67 -1.17 2.33 12.94
CA LYS A 67 -2.45 3.03 13.15
C LYS A 67 -3.58 2.41 12.33
N GLU A 68 -3.31 2.06 11.07
CA GLU A 68 -4.31 1.41 10.22
C GLU A 68 -4.75 0.06 10.79
N ILE A 69 -3.79 -0.77 11.25
CA ILE A 69 -4.10 -2.05 11.94
C ILE A 69 -4.95 -1.81 13.20
N GLY A 70 -4.70 -0.73 13.94
CA GLY A 70 -5.47 -0.37 15.12
C GLY A 70 -6.90 0.08 14.80
N PHE A 71 -7.10 0.68 13.62
CA PHE A 71 -8.41 1.12 13.14
C PHE A 71 -9.21 -0.03 12.51
N ASP A 72 -8.56 -0.82 11.66
CA ASP A 72 -9.13 -1.96 10.97
C ASP A 72 -8.18 -3.17 11.12
N PRO A 73 -8.52 -4.15 11.97
CA PRO A 73 -7.68 -5.34 12.15
C PRO A 73 -7.67 -6.25 10.91
N ASP A 74 -8.60 -6.09 9.97
CA ASP A 74 -8.78 -6.94 8.80
C ASP A 74 -8.00 -6.46 7.56
N VAL A 75 -7.04 -5.53 7.75
CA VAL A 75 -6.16 -5.06 6.67
C VAL A 75 -5.12 -6.11 6.26
N TRP A 76 -4.84 -6.14 4.96
CA TRP A 76 -3.71 -6.85 4.38
C TRP A 76 -2.50 -5.93 4.25
N ILE A 77 -1.31 -6.46 4.55
CA ILE A 77 -0.05 -5.76 4.34
C ILE A 77 0.87 -6.66 3.54
N VAL A 78 1.25 -6.19 2.36
CA VAL A 78 2.27 -6.78 1.50
C VAL A 78 3.53 -5.93 1.60
N GLU A 79 4.66 -6.58 1.83
CA GLU A 79 5.97 -5.93 1.87
C GLU A 79 6.83 -6.46 0.72
N VAL A 80 7.42 -5.54 -0.02
CA VAL A 80 8.30 -5.81 -1.15
C VAL A 80 9.64 -5.14 -0.88
N GLU A 81 10.72 -5.88 -1.12
CA GLU A 81 12.08 -5.36 -1.05
C GLU A 81 12.61 -5.15 -2.49
N ASP A 82 12.78 -3.88 -2.87
CA ASP A 82 13.32 -3.52 -4.19
C ASP A 82 14.03 -2.16 -4.15
N LYS A 83 15.33 -2.17 -4.45
CA LYS A 83 16.18 -0.97 -4.52
C LYS A 83 15.71 0.05 -5.55
N GLU A 84 15.03 -0.40 -6.60
CA GLU A 84 14.55 0.44 -7.71
C GLU A 84 13.09 0.90 -7.51
N GLY A 85 12.43 0.49 -6.42
CA GLY A 85 11.07 0.92 -6.10
C GLY A 85 9.99 0.34 -7.01
N ARG A 86 10.26 -0.74 -7.75
CA ARG A 86 9.26 -1.39 -8.60
C ARG A 86 8.13 -1.99 -7.76
N HIS A 87 6.90 -1.65 -8.10
CA HIS A 87 5.70 -2.09 -7.37
C HIS A 87 4.72 -2.93 -8.20
N PHE A 88 4.73 -2.81 -9.54
CA PHE A 88 3.84 -3.56 -10.46
C PHE A 88 2.33 -3.44 -10.13
N LEU A 89 1.96 -2.36 -9.43
CA LEU A 89 0.58 -2.03 -9.09
C LEU A 89 -0.03 -1.12 -10.15
N ASP A 90 -1.33 -1.28 -10.38
CA ASP A 90 -2.14 -0.31 -11.13
C ASP A 90 -2.40 0.94 -10.27
N ILE A 91 -1.73 2.02 -10.62
CA ILE A 91 -1.82 3.30 -9.92
C ILE A 91 -2.94 4.14 -10.53
N ALA A 92 -3.85 4.64 -9.70
CA ALA A 92 -4.87 5.58 -10.13
C ALA A 92 -4.20 6.83 -10.73
N LYS A 93 -4.64 7.25 -11.91
CA LYS A 93 -4.23 8.52 -12.49
C LYS A 93 -4.89 9.64 -11.70
N THR A 94 -4.16 10.23 -10.77
CA THR A 94 -4.53 11.52 -10.14
C THR A 94 -4.25 12.69 -11.05
#